data_AF-A0A3D0K3F0-F1
#
_entry.id   AF-A0A3D0K3F0-F1
#
_cell.length_a   1.000
_cell.length_b   1.000
_cell.length_c   1.000
_cell.angle_alpha   90.00
_cell.angle_beta   90.00
_cell.angle_gamma   90.00
#
_symmetry.space_group_name_H-M   'P 1'
#
loop_
_entity.id
_entity.type
_entity.pdbx_description
1 polymer ?
#
loop_
_entity_poly.entity_id
_entity_poly.type
_entity_poly.pdbx_seq_one_letter_code
_entity_poly.pdbx_strand_id
1 'polypeptide(L)' 'VQSGKPVGVVRTTVDSPRVMIANSNLVPHWATQERFDELEAKGLMMFGQ' A
#
# COMPACT_ATOMS: atom_id res chain seq x y z
N VAL A 1 -3.61 5.77 2.21
CA VAL A 1 -4.08 4.62 1.42
C VAL A 1 -2.94 3.63 1.33
N GLN A 2 -3.15 2.40 1.77
CA GLN A 2 -2.15 1.33 1.73
C GLN A 2 -2.64 0.27 0.74
N SER A 3 -1.88 0.04 -0.32
CA SER A 3 -2.22 -0.89 -1.41
C SER A 3 -3.68 -0.79 -1.84
N GLY A 4 -4.12 0.43 -2.19
CA GLY A 4 -5.50 0.72 -2.62
C GLY A 4 -6.55 0.81 -1.51
N LYS A 5 -6.22 0.40 -0.27
CA LYS A 5 -7.18 0.37 0.84
C LYS A 5 -7.11 1.65 1.72
N PRO A 6 -8.25 2.24 2.10
CA PRO A 6 -8.27 3.33 3.09
C PRO A 6 -8.10 2.76 4.50
N VAL A 7 -6.89 2.88 5.05
CA VAL A 7 -6.52 2.25 6.34
C VAL A 7 -6.55 3.20 7.55
N GLY A 8 -6.67 4.51 7.34
CA GLY A 8 -6.70 5.47 8.43
C GLY A 8 -6.85 6.92 7.99
N VAL A 9 -7.29 7.76 8.94
CA VAL A 9 -7.43 9.21 8.80
C VAL A 9 -6.78 9.86 10.03
N VAL A 10 -5.91 10.85 9.80
CA VAL A 10 -5.21 11.58 10.87
C VAL A 10 -5.25 13.08 10.59
N ARG A 11 -5.28 13.91 11.64
CA ARG A 11 -5.22 15.37 11.51
C ARG A 11 -3.79 15.81 11.19
N THR A 12 -3.65 16.65 10.17
CA THR A 12 -2.39 17.27 9.74
C THR A 12 -2.52 18.80 9.69
N THR A 13 -1.66 19.51 8.95
CA THR A 13 -1.74 20.96 8.72
C THR A 13 -2.35 21.31 7.36
N VAL A 14 -2.70 22.59 7.16
CA VAL A 14 -3.37 23.08 5.94
C VAL A 14 -2.57 22.77 4.67
N ASP A 15 -1.25 22.84 4.73
CA ASP A 15 -0.37 22.63 3.56
C ASP A 15 0.09 21.18 3.39
N SER A 16 -0.32 20.27 4.28
CA SER A 16 0.04 18.86 4.17
C SER A 16 -0.66 18.18 2.98
N PRO A 17 -0.09 17.12 2.37
CA PRO A 17 -0.77 16.31 1.38
C PRO A 17 -2.15 15.85 1.87
N ARG A 18 -3.18 15.93 1.01
CA ARG A 18 -4.54 15.50 1.37
C ARG A 18 -4.67 13.98 1.47
N VAL A 19 -3.90 13.27 0.65
CA VAL A 19 -3.86 11.80 0.63
C VAL A 19 -2.40 11.37 0.49
N MET A 20 -1.97 10.49 1.39
CA MET A 20 -0.70 9.77 1.25
C MET A 20 -0.98 8.34 0.77
N ILE A 21 -0.25 7.90 -0.24
CA ILE A 21 -0.42 6.60 -0.90
C ILE A 21 0.89 5.83 -0.84
N ALA A 22 0.82 4.57 -0.44
CA ALA A 22 1.90 3.60 -0.57
C ALA A 22 1.30 2.30 -1.11
N ASN A 23 1.59 2.01 -2.38
CA ASN A 23 1.09 0.83 -3.08
C ASN A 23 2.27 -0.08 -3.47
N SER A 24 2.02 -1.39 -3.52
CA SER A 24 2.94 -2.41 -4.03
C SER A 24 4.31 -2.56 -3.33
N ASN A 25 4.57 -1.84 -2.24
CA ASN A 25 5.87 -1.91 -1.56
C ASN A 25 6.03 -3.21 -0.76
N LEU A 26 7.16 -3.90 -0.96
CA LEU A 26 7.61 -5.05 -0.18
C LEU A 26 9.05 -4.84 0.28
N VAL A 27 9.41 -5.39 1.44
CA VAL A 27 10.80 -5.36 1.90
C VAL A 27 11.67 -6.16 0.89
N PRO A 28 12.86 -5.68 0.48
CA PRO A 28 13.54 -6.17 -0.74
C PRO A 28 13.76 -7.68 -0.83
N HIS A 29 14.06 -8.34 0.30
CA HIS A 29 14.25 -9.79 0.35
C HIS A 29 12.99 -10.57 -0.10
N TRP A 30 11.80 -9.97 0.03
CA TRP A 30 10.51 -10.55 -0.31
C TRP A 30 9.85 -9.88 -1.52
N ALA A 31 10.56 -8.99 -2.22
CA ALA A 31 10.04 -8.30 -3.40
C ALA A 31 10.07 -9.20 -4.64
N THR A 32 9.41 -10.35 -4.56
CA THR A 32 9.24 -11.32 -5.64
C THR A 32 7.78 -11.42 -6.07
N GLN A 33 7.53 -11.83 -7.31
CA GLN A 33 6.17 -12.00 -7.84
C GLN A 33 5.38 -13.05 -7.03
N GLU A 34 6.02 -14.16 -6.67
CA GLU A 34 5.37 -15.23 -5.91
C GLU A 34 4.84 -14.74 -4.57
N ARG A 35 5.62 -13.90 -3.88
CA ARG A 35 5.19 -13.32 -2.59
C ARG A 35 4.09 -12.27 -2.78
N PHE A 36 4.16 -11.50 -3.86
CA PHE A 36 3.12 -10.55 -4.21
C PHE A 36 1.78 -11.28 -4.43
N ASP A 37 1.77 -12.32 -5.27
CA ASP A 37 0.57 -13.11 -5.61
C ASP A 37 -0.01 -13.80 -4.36
N GLU A 38 0.85 -14.30 -3.48
CA GLU A 38 0.42 -14.88 -2.19
C GLU A 38 -0.34 -13.86 -1.33
N LEU A 39 0.12 -12.60 -1.29
CA LEU A 39 -0.51 -11.53 -0.52
C LEU A 39 -1.76 -10.99 -1.20
N GLU A 40 -1.77 -10.92 -2.53
CA GLU A 40 -2.94 -10.52 -3.32
C GLU A 40 -4.08 -11.53 -3.14
N ALA A 41 -3.79 -12.84 -3.21
CA ALA A 41 -4.78 -13.89 -2.97
C ALA A 41 -5.40 -13.82 -1.56
N LYS A 42 -4.67 -13.26 -0.58
CA LYS A 42 -5.17 -13.01 0.79
C LYS A 42 -5.89 -11.66 0.92
N GLY A 43 -5.99 -10.86 -0.14
CA GLY A 43 -6.57 -9.52 -0.14
C GLY A 43 -5.73 -8.49 0.62
N LEU A 44 -4.42 -8.73 0.77
CA LEU A 44 -3.47 -7.86 1.48
C LEU A 44 -2.59 -7.02 0.55
N MET A 45 -2.66 -7.27 -0.75
CA MET A 45 -1.87 -6.58 -1.76
C MET A 45 -2.75 -6.19 -2.95
N MET A 46 -2.34 -5.13 -3.64
CA MET A 46 -2.95 -4.63 -4.86
C MET A 46 -1.82 -4.13 -5.77
N PHE A 47 -1.94 -4.38 -7.06
CA PHE A 47 -1.05 -3.80 -8.06
C PHE A 47 -1.45 -2.34 -8.32
N GLY A 48 -0.53 -1.41 -8.06
CA GLY A 48 -0.79 0.03 -8.10
C GLY A 48 -0.46 0.77 -9.40
N GLN A 49 -0.16 0.07 -10.49
CA GLN A 49 0.06 0.69 -11.80
C GLN A 49 -1.27 1.04 -12.48
#